data_AF-F0IGX0-F1
#
_entry.id   AF-F0IGX0-F1
#
_cell.length_a   1.000
_cell.length_b   1.000
_cell.length_c   1.000
_cell.angle_alpha   90.00
_cell.angle_beta   90.00
_cell.angle_gamma   90.00
#
_symmetry.space_group_name_H-M   'P 1'
#
loop_
_entity.id
_entity.type
_entity.pdbx_description
1 polymer ?
#
loop_
_entity_poly.entity_id
_entity_poly.type
_entity_poly.pdbx_seq_one_letter_code
_entity_poly.pdbx_strand_id
1 'polypeptide(L)'
;MNRLLLFTLLLVACKQKPVEQLPTTAEKEVVVQDTILVSDIHRTDSLWHSFKKYKRPYVEGYIINQDYVIYQEKDTRKIIKPDMASFARLDVSVLAKDKNGIYYQGDLIKIDITGFSVVGFISHYDKPSDYWEEPIWRTYKQAFRGTKPIAISDPATFESVSTCYFKDKNYLYYYDRKVEGADVATLQKDLANGEFVSDKNNTYYHGKPFIYKGERVQLVSNNIYKTTTHVLRYNGGDDDEEKAEDYFVELPDYFDIPTLRRLNDFYLIDKNHLYYDENSYPLENKDLRVPIPKENLSKIKLFKVFVTDGDKLYRGKELLSGYDVATFGIVPGHYYYQYDKNGVYKWGEKLPFHYTNRPEYGKNFFYMDNQNLFVYEDQAYYKTYEDSLYVPHLSPQQLALLKEGNTPLRELFPSQDDKQKNKEIDTTGFEQLSYPFWRHQGQVYHLLYKEWYDNNQHDWRSEHRYVVVKGYDNASLKVVPNGFLADKDYWYDGTTRLFPSKDVELLAIYEGYEKGWGMDPAPTPNFYLFKNAQGYWLAELSGEGAMCPLTNEQASKLLNQ
;
A
#
# COMPACT_ATOMS: atom_id res chain seq x y z
N MET A 1 48.78 86.60 20.31
CA MET A 1 49.26 85.77 19.18
C MET A 1 48.74 84.36 19.37
N ASN A 2 47.84 83.77 18.58
CA ASN A 2 46.91 84.18 17.52
C ASN A 2 46.16 82.87 17.15
N ARG A 3 44.85 82.72 17.02
CA ARG A 3 43.65 83.49 17.38
C ARG A 3 42.57 82.41 17.57
N LEU A 4 42.07 82.30 18.80
CA LEU A 4 40.87 81.53 19.16
C LEU A 4 39.62 82.40 18.95
N LEU A 5 38.47 81.72 18.96
CA LEU A 5 37.21 82.12 19.61
C LEU A 5 36.10 82.84 18.82
N LEU A 6 34.89 82.32 19.12
CA LEU A 6 33.51 82.82 19.05
C LEU A 6 32.83 82.96 17.68
N PHE A 7 31.76 82.21 17.39
CA PHE A 7 30.37 82.23 17.92
C PHE A 7 29.50 83.39 17.42
N THR A 8 28.37 82.98 16.83
CA THR A 8 27.02 83.59 16.82
C THR A 8 26.74 84.90 16.08
N LEU A 9 25.74 84.81 15.19
CA LEU A 9 24.52 85.58 15.39
C LEU A 9 23.28 84.76 15.02
N LEU A 10 22.37 84.71 15.98
CA LEU A 10 21.13 83.95 16.04
C LEU A 10 20.03 84.99 16.25
N LEU A 11 19.00 84.98 15.39
CA LEU A 11 17.70 85.62 15.59
C LEU A 11 16.69 84.60 15.06
N VAL A 12 16.19 83.70 15.92
CA VAL A 12 14.94 83.82 16.70
C VAL A 12 13.74 83.94 15.75
N ALA A 13 13.07 82.85 15.35
CA ALA A 13 12.23 81.88 16.07
C ALA A 13 10.78 82.35 16.34
N CYS A 14 9.84 81.68 15.67
CA CYS A 14 8.54 81.23 16.17
C CYS A 14 8.02 80.13 15.21
N LYS A 15 8.30 78.85 15.48
CA LYS A 15 7.44 77.86 16.18
C LYS A 15 6.32 77.24 15.32
N GLN A 16 6.60 76.05 14.78
CA GLN A 16 5.74 74.85 14.87
C GLN A 16 6.67 73.64 15.12
N LYS A 17 6.24 72.69 15.96
CA LYS A 17 6.97 71.53 16.51
C LYS A 17 5.99 70.33 16.55
N PRO A 18 6.43 69.07 16.72
CA PRO A 18 6.98 68.19 15.69
C PRO A 18 6.21 66.86 15.59
N VAL A 19 6.51 66.02 14.59
CA VAL A 19 6.36 64.56 14.73
C VAL A 19 7.61 63.89 14.17
N GLU A 20 8.27 63.11 15.02
CA GLU A 20 9.40 62.23 14.75
C GLU A 20 8.93 60.85 14.26
N GLN A 21 9.72 60.33 13.31
CA GLN A 21 10.07 58.93 13.02
C GLN A 21 9.02 57.91 12.56
N LEU A 22 9.31 57.30 11.40
CA LEU A 22 9.54 55.85 11.26
C LEU A 22 10.56 55.61 10.10
N PRO A 23 11.31 54.49 10.10
CA PRO A 23 12.58 54.34 9.40
C PRO A 23 12.48 53.77 7.99
N THR A 24 13.51 54.15 7.22
CA THR A 24 14.27 53.41 6.20
C THR A 24 13.70 52.08 5.70
N THR A 25 13.27 52.08 4.45
CA THR A 25 13.12 50.89 3.61
C THR A 25 14.51 50.43 3.17
N ALA A 26 15.04 49.39 3.79
CA ALA A 26 16.11 48.57 3.24
C ALA A 26 16.02 47.16 3.84
N GLU A 27 16.22 46.17 3.00
CA GLU A 27 16.27 44.73 3.31
C GLU A 27 14.92 44.07 3.61
N LYS A 28 14.14 43.83 2.55
CA LYS A 28 13.32 42.61 2.50
C LYS A 28 14.21 41.50 1.97
N GLU A 29 14.42 40.52 2.84
CA GLU A 29 15.12 39.26 2.61
C GLU A 29 14.84 38.69 1.22
N VAL A 30 15.93 38.43 0.50
CA VAL A 30 15.96 37.56 -0.66
C VAL A 30 15.43 36.20 -0.21
N VAL A 31 14.31 35.76 -0.80
CA VAL A 31 13.84 34.37 -0.69
C VAL A 31 14.93 33.49 -1.28
N VAL A 32 15.75 32.89 -0.42
CA VAL A 32 16.79 31.93 -0.79
C VAL A 32 16.09 30.74 -1.44
N GLN A 33 16.32 30.53 -2.73
CA GLN A 33 15.92 29.29 -3.39
C GLN A 33 16.74 28.14 -2.80
N ASP A 34 16.11 27.37 -1.92
CA ASP A 34 16.64 26.15 -1.30
C ASP A 34 17.32 25.27 -2.36
N THR A 35 18.62 25.03 -2.19
CA THR A 35 19.47 24.22 -3.04
C THR A 35 20.14 23.17 -2.15
N ILE A 36 20.16 21.91 -2.57
CA ILE A 36 20.86 20.85 -1.83
C ILE A 36 22.29 20.73 -2.38
N LEU A 37 23.26 20.68 -1.48
CA LEU A 37 24.66 20.45 -1.84
C LEU A 37 24.99 18.96 -1.71
N VAL A 38 25.77 18.45 -2.66
CA VAL A 38 26.41 17.15 -2.52
C VAL A 38 27.49 17.25 -1.45
N SER A 39 27.36 16.44 -0.40
CA SER A 39 28.32 16.35 0.69
C SER A 39 29.33 15.22 0.46
N ASP A 40 30.55 15.38 0.97
CA ASP A 40 31.52 14.28 0.97
C ASP A 40 31.21 13.30 2.11
N ILE A 41 31.32 11.99 1.84
CA ILE A 41 31.19 10.95 2.86
C ILE A 41 32.29 11.09 3.91
N HIS A 42 31.94 10.87 5.18
CA HIS A 42 32.89 11.01 6.27
C HIS A 42 33.91 9.87 6.28
N ARG A 43 35.17 10.18 5.94
CA ARG A 43 36.26 9.19 5.98
C ARG A 43 36.75 8.98 7.42
N THR A 44 36.74 7.73 7.90
CA THR A 44 37.17 7.36 9.26
C THR A 44 37.89 6.02 9.27
N ASP A 45 38.86 5.82 10.16
CA ASP A 45 39.50 4.52 10.34
C ASP A 45 38.73 3.60 11.32
N SER A 46 37.77 4.14 12.09
CA SER A 46 37.03 3.40 13.12
C SER A 46 35.99 2.42 12.55
N LEU A 47 35.55 2.62 11.31
CA LEU A 47 34.45 1.86 10.69
C LEU A 47 34.77 0.37 10.61
N TRP A 48 35.99 0.03 10.20
CA TRP A 48 36.46 -1.36 10.13
C TRP A 48 36.38 -2.07 11.49
N HIS A 49 36.82 -1.39 12.55
CA HIS A 49 36.80 -1.97 13.90
C HIS A 49 35.38 -2.22 14.40
N SER A 50 34.45 -1.30 14.10
CA SER A 50 33.03 -1.45 14.39
C SER A 50 32.44 -2.65 13.63
N PHE A 51 32.71 -2.74 12.32
CA PHE A 51 32.22 -3.84 11.48
C PHE A 51 32.75 -5.20 11.98
N LYS A 52 34.07 -5.34 12.15
CA LYS A 52 34.75 -6.60 12.53
C LYS A 52 34.21 -7.19 13.84
N LYS A 53 33.74 -6.35 14.76
CA LYS A 53 33.21 -6.81 16.06
C LYS A 53 31.95 -7.67 15.92
N TYR A 54 31.18 -7.52 14.84
CA TYR A 54 29.91 -8.21 14.64
C TYR A 54 29.98 -9.07 13.36
N LYS A 55 29.65 -10.36 13.45
CA LYS A 55 29.41 -11.17 12.25
C LYS A 55 28.07 -10.73 11.66
N ARG A 56 28.11 -10.13 10.47
CA ARG A 56 26.93 -9.59 9.78
C ARG A 56 26.59 -10.46 8.57
N PRO A 57 25.33 -10.87 8.40
CA PRO A 57 24.89 -11.54 7.18
C PRO A 57 24.91 -10.59 5.98
N TYR A 58 24.91 -11.16 4.77
CA TYR A 58 24.66 -10.45 3.53
C TYR A 58 23.19 -10.08 3.41
N VAL A 59 22.94 -8.87 2.89
CA VAL A 59 21.62 -8.47 2.41
C VAL A 59 21.22 -9.37 1.24
N GLU A 60 20.03 -9.96 1.28
CA GLU A 60 19.55 -10.83 0.21
C GLU A 60 19.36 -10.07 -1.11
N GLY A 61 19.91 -10.62 -2.20
CA GLY A 61 19.60 -10.18 -3.56
C GLY A 61 20.77 -10.22 -4.53
N TYR A 62 20.56 -9.56 -5.67
CA TYR A 62 21.53 -9.49 -6.77
C TYR A 62 22.24 -8.13 -6.82
N ILE A 63 23.57 -8.16 -6.76
CA ILE A 63 24.47 -7.03 -7.02
C ILE A 63 24.95 -7.09 -8.46
N ILE A 64 24.68 -6.04 -9.22
CA ILE A 64 25.05 -5.94 -10.63
C ILE A 64 26.37 -5.18 -10.74
N ASN A 65 27.37 -5.80 -11.35
CA ASN A 65 28.61 -5.13 -11.77
C ASN A 65 28.64 -5.04 -13.31
N GLN A 66 29.71 -4.46 -13.87
CA GLN A 66 29.80 -4.23 -15.31
C GLN A 66 29.74 -5.54 -16.13
N ASP A 67 30.50 -6.56 -15.73
CA ASP A 67 30.70 -7.79 -16.52
C ASP A 67 30.20 -9.07 -15.81
N TYR A 68 29.65 -8.94 -14.61
CA TYR A 68 29.16 -10.06 -13.81
C TYR A 68 28.13 -9.59 -12.79
N VAL A 69 27.44 -10.55 -12.19
CA VAL A 69 26.46 -10.32 -11.13
C VAL A 69 26.86 -11.18 -9.93
N ILE A 70 26.56 -10.71 -8.72
CA ILE A 70 26.71 -11.49 -7.50
C ILE A 70 25.31 -11.72 -6.94
N TYR A 71 24.94 -12.97 -6.70
CA TYR A 71 23.85 -13.28 -5.78
C TYR A 71 24.42 -13.46 -4.38
N GLN A 72 23.76 -12.89 -3.37
CA GLN A 72 24.13 -13.08 -1.97
C GLN A 72 22.89 -13.19 -1.09
N GLU A 73 22.99 -13.97 0.00
CA GLU A 73 21.95 -14.16 1.01
C GLU A 73 22.59 -14.74 2.27
N LYS A 74 22.35 -14.17 3.45
CA LYS A 74 22.87 -14.66 4.75
C LYS A 74 24.40 -14.86 4.71
N ASP A 75 24.88 -16.10 4.69
CA ASP A 75 26.31 -16.42 4.61
C ASP A 75 26.74 -16.89 3.19
N THR A 76 25.82 -16.89 2.22
CA THR A 76 26.04 -17.36 0.84
C THR A 76 26.34 -16.21 -0.11
N ARG A 77 27.33 -16.40 -0.98
CA ARG A 77 27.67 -15.48 -2.06
C ARG A 77 28.11 -16.25 -3.32
N LYS A 78 27.47 -15.99 -4.46
CA LYS A 78 27.73 -16.63 -5.75
C LYS A 78 28.00 -15.57 -6.82
N ILE A 79 29.15 -15.66 -7.48
CA ILE A 79 29.44 -14.85 -8.67
C ILE A 79 28.90 -15.59 -9.89
N ILE A 80 28.06 -14.92 -10.68
CA ILE A 80 27.47 -15.43 -11.91
C ILE A 80 27.83 -14.53 -13.09
N LYS A 81 27.88 -15.11 -14.28
CA LYS A 81 28.13 -14.40 -15.54
C LYS A 81 26.92 -14.55 -16.47
N PRO A 82 25.84 -13.79 -16.24
CA PRO A 82 24.67 -13.83 -17.10
C PRO A 82 24.93 -13.10 -18.42
N ASP A 83 23.97 -13.15 -19.33
CA ASP A 83 23.93 -12.21 -20.43
C ASP A 83 23.60 -10.81 -19.90
N MET A 84 24.62 -10.00 -19.63
CA MET A 84 24.48 -8.67 -19.00
C MET A 84 23.55 -7.73 -19.78
N ALA A 85 23.46 -7.89 -21.10
CA ALA A 85 22.60 -7.05 -21.95
C ALA A 85 21.09 -7.31 -21.72
N SER A 86 20.72 -8.52 -21.32
CA SER A 86 19.33 -8.92 -21.03
C SER A 86 19.07 -9.23 -19.56
N PHE A 87 20.08 -9.13 -18.70
CA PHE A 87 19.96 -9.41 -17.28
C PHE A 87 19.06 -8.38 -16.60
N ALA A 88 18.09 -8.87 -15.82
CA ALA A 88 17.20 -8.04 -15.03
C ALA A 88 16.89 -8.71 -13.69
N ARG A 89 16.93 -7.91 -12.62
CA ARG A 89 16.34 -8.29 -11.32
C ARG A 89 14.82 -8.36 -11.46
N LEU A 90 14.20 -9.23 -10.69
CA LEU A 90 12.75 -9.29 -10.58
C LEU A 90 12.32 -8.70 -9.24
N ASP A 91 11.03 -8.41 -9.09
CA ASP A 91 10.46 -7.85 -7.85
C ASP A 91 10.60 -8.79 -6.65
N VAL A 92 10.99 -10.04 -6.92
CA VAL A 92 11.35 -11.06 -5.93
C VAL A 92 12.87 -11.13 -5.83
N SER A 93 13.43 -10.77 -4.68
CA SER A 93 14.87 -10.66 -4.39
C SER A 93 15.68 -11.90 -4.78
N VAL A 94 15.13 -13.10 -4.58
CA VAL A 94 15.79 -14.38 -4.92
C VAL A 94 15.78 -14.71 -6.42
N LEU A 95 14.99 -13.99 -7.23
CA LEU A 95 14.83 -14.23 -8.66
C LEU A 95 15.47 -13.12 -9.53
N ALA A 96 16.13 -13.55 -10.59
CA ALA A 96 16.53 -12.69 -11.70
C ALA A 96 16.34 -13.43 -13.03
N LYS A 97 16.48 -12.74 -14.16
CA LYS A 97 16.37 -13.36 -15.49
C LYS A 97 17.39 -12.79 -16.46
N ASP A 98 17.70 -13.56 -17.49
CA ASP A 98 18.33 -13.08 -18.71
C ASP A 98 17.70 -13.80 -19.92
N LYS A 99 18.22 -13.58 -21.13
CA LYS A 99 17.73 -14.26 -22.35
C LYS A 99 17.88 -15.79 -22.33
N ASN A 100 18.72 -16.33 -21.45
CA ASN A 100 19.03 -17.76 -21.36
C ASN A 100 18.15 -18.50 -20.34
N GLY A 101 17.53 -17.79 -19.39
CA GLY A 101 16.66 -18.40 -18.40
C GLY A 101 16.38 -17.55 -17.16
N ILE A 102 15.99 -18.24 -16.09
CA ILE A 102 15.71 -17.66 -14.77
C ILE A 102 16.81 -18.06 -13.80
N TYR A 103 17.30 -17.10 -13.02
CA TYR A 103 18.21 -17.32 -11.91
C TYR A 103 17.40 -17.39 -10.62
N TYR A 104 17.52 -18.48 -9.89
CA TYR A 104 16.97 -18.64 -8.54
C TYR A 104 18.12 -18.82 -7.56
N GLN A 105 18.27 -17.88 -6.62
CA GLN A 105 19.38 -17.86 -5.67
C GLN A 105 20.77 -18.02 -6.34
N GLY A 106 20.93 -17.35 -7.50
CA GLY A 106 22.14 -17.41 -8.34
C GLY A 106 22.26 -18.63 -9.25
N ASP A 107 21.42 -19.67 -9.11
CA ASP A 107 21.50 -20.85 -9.96
C ASP A 107 20.63 -20.68 -11.21
N LEU A 108 21.22 -20.89 -12.40
CA LEU A 108 20.53 -20.73 -13.68
C LEU A 108 19.66 -21.94 -14.02
N ILE A 109 18.38 -21.68 -14.23
CA ILE A 109 17.40 -22.60 -14.81
C ILE A 109 17.23 -22.21 -16.27
N LYS A 110 17.88 -22.98 -17.16
CA LYS A 110 17.85 -22.73 -18.60
C LYS A 110 16.49 -23.10 -19.18
N ILE A 111 15.70 -22.10 -19.56
CA ILE A 111 14.36 -22.29 -20.10
C ILE A 111 13.95 -21.10 -20.98
N ASP A 112 13.03 -21.34 -21.92
CA ASP A 112 12.30 -20.30 -22.63
C ASP A 112 11.41 -19.50 -21.64
N ILE A 113 11.78 -18.24 -21.39
CA ILE A 113 11.13 -17.36 -20.42
C ILE A 113 9.86 -16.67 -20.97
N THR A 114 9.40 -17.05 -22.16
CA THR A 114 8.19 -16.46 -22.74
C THR A 114 6.97 -16.74 -21.83
N GLY A 115 6.27 -15.67 -21.45
CA GLY A 115 5.15 -15.76 -20.52
C GLY A 115 5.55 -15.97 -19.06
N PHE A 116 6.78 -15.62 -18.68
CA PHE A 116 7.25 -15.65 -17.30
C PHE A 116 6.32 -14.83 -16.37
N SER A 117 5.90 -15.44 -15.27
CA SER A 117 5.19 -14.79 -14.17
C SER A 117 5.51 -15.49 -12.86
N VAL A 118 5.72 -14.73 -11.80
CA VAL A 118 5.59 -15.23 -10.43
C VAL A 118 4.09 -15.32 -10.12
N VAL A 119 3.66 -16.45 -9.57
CA VAL A 119 2.24 -16.78 -9.36
C VAL A 119 1.86 -16.68 -7.89
N GLY A 120 2.80 -16.94 -6.99
CA GLY A 120 2.61 -16.83 -5.55
C GLY A 120 3.83 -17.34 -4.80
N PHE A 121 3.68 -17.49 -3.48
CA PHE A 121 4.74 -17.90 -2.57
C PHE A 121 4.24 -18.99 -1.63
N ILE A 122 5.12 -19.92 -1.28
CA ILE A 122 4.89 -20.88 -0.22
C ILE A 122 5.72 -20.44 0.97
N SER A 123 5.05 -20.10 2.06
CA SER A 123 5.71 -19.80 3.34
C SER A 123 6.11 -21.09 4.03
N HIS A 124 7.36 -21.14 4.51
CA HIS A 124 7.88 -22.26 5.29
C HIS A 124 8.12 -21.80 6.73
N TYR A 125 7.59 -22.57 7.69
CA TYR A 125 7.65 -22.28 9.12
C TYR A 125 8.34 -23.41 9.89
N ASP A 126 9.52 -23.85 9.41
CA ASP A 126 10.23 -24.96 10.05
C ASP A 126 10.56 -24.66 11.54
N LYS A 127 10.85 -23.38 11.87
CA LYS A 127 10.99 -22.80 13.22
C LYS A 127 10.61 -21.32 13.21
N PRO A 128 10.25 -20.70 14.36
CA PRO A 128 9.89 -19.27 14.41
C PRO A 128 10.95 -18.29 13.88
N SER A 129 12.23 -18.68 13.86
CA SER A 129 13.33 -17.86 13.33
C SER A 129 13.65 -18.12 11.85
N ASP A 130 13.06 -19.16 11.24
CA ASP A 130 13.49 -19.71 9.96
C ASP A 130 12.39 -19.53 8.90
N TYR A 131 11.63 -18.43 8.99
CA TYR A 131 10.66 -18.04 7.97
C TYR A 131 11.38 -17.78 6.63
N TRP A 132 10.90 -18.41 5.57
CA TRP A 132 11.30 -18.07 4.22
C TRP A 132 10.18 -18.37 3.22
N GLU A 133 10.19 -17.62 2.12
CA GLU A 133 9.20 -17.73 1.06
C GLU A 133 9.79 -18.41 -0.18
N GLU A 134 9.13 -19.47 -0.63
CA GLU A 134 9.49 -20.17 -1.85
C GLU A 134 8.60 -19.68 -3.00
N PRO A 135 9.13 -18.98 -4.01
CA PRO A 135 8.33 -18.51 -5.12
C PRO A 135 7.86 -19.69 -5.98
N ILE A 136 6.58 -19.64 -6.34
CA ILE A 136 6.01 -20.43 -7.43
C ILE A 136 5.92 -19.53 -8.65
N TRP A 137 6.47 -19.97 -9.76
CA TRP A 137 6.52 -19.19 -10.99
C TRP A 137 6.32 -20.09 -12.20
N ARG A 138 5.97 -19.50 -13.34
CA ARG A 138 5.67 -20.23 -14.57
C ARG A 138 6.11 -19.47 -15.80
N THR A 139 6.27 -20.20 -16.89
CA THR A 139 6.32 -19.72 -18.27
C THR A 139 5.08 -20.22 -19.00
N TYR A 140 4.93 -19.95 -20.30
CA TYR A 140 3.84 -20.57 -21.07
C TYR A 140 3.96 -22.10 -21.19
N LYS A 141 5.14 -22.68 -20.95
CA LYS A 141 5.41 -24.11 -21.17
C LYS A 141 5.53 -24.93 -19.90
N GLN A 142 5.96 -24.32 -18.79
CA GLN A 142 6.28 -25.06 -17.56
C GLN A 142 6.11 -24.18 -16.33
N ALA A 143 5.78 -24.80 -15.19
CA ALA A 143 5.72 -24.17 -13.89
C ALA A 143 6.77 -24.76 -12.95
N PHE A 144 7.18 -23.98 -11.96
CA PHE A 144 8.25 -24.29 -11.02
C PHE A 144 7.86 -23.85 -9.61
N ARG A 145 8.34 -24.60 -8.64
CA ARG A 145 8.40 -24.26 -7.22
C ARG A 145 9.89 -24.14 -6.85
N GLY A 146 10.36 -22.93 -6.57
CA GLY A 146 11.80 -22.65 -6.45
C GLY A 146 12.53 -23.06 -7.74
N THR A 147 13.42 -24.06 -7.65
CA THR A 147 14.11 -24.67 -8.79
C THR A 147 13.44 -25.93 -9.36
N LYS A 148 12.45 -26.48 -8.65
CA LYS A 148 11.85 -27.78 -8.98
C LYS A 148 10.72 -27.58 -10.00
N PRO A 149 10.76 -28.25 -11.16
CA PRO A 149 9.63 -28.26 -12.08
C PRO A 149 8.42 -28.95 -11.43
N ILE A 150 7.23 -28.36 -11.59
CA ILE A 150 5.97 -28.91 -11.10
C ILE A 150 5.04 -29.24 -12.28
N ALA A 151 4.30 -30.34 -12.15
CA ALA A 151 3.45 -30.87 -13.22
C ALA A 151 2.08 -30.17 -13.22
N ILE A 152 2.00 -29.01 -13.87
CA ILE A 152 0.75 -28.27 -14.11
C ILE A 152 0.23 -28.58 -15.51
N SER A 153 -1.07 -28.80 -15.66
CA SER A 153 -1.65 -29.24 -16.93
C SER A 153 -1.63 -28.13 -17.99
N ASP A 154 -1.87 -26.89 -17.59
CA ASP A 154 -1.77 -25.72 -18.45
C ASP A 154 -1.03 -24.57 -17.75
N PRO A 155 0.32 -24.57 -17.79
CA PRO A 155 1.15 -23.54 -17.19
C PRO A 155 0.81 -22.12 -17.66
N ALA A 156 0.34 -21.95 -18.90
CA ALA A 156 0.04 -20.64 -19.46
C ALA A 156 -1.16 -19.94 -18.78
N THR A 157 -2.02 -20.72 -18.12
CA THR A 157 -3.20 -20.23 -17.37
C THR A 157 -3.05 -20.38 -15.86
N PHE A 158 -1.86 -20.79 -15.39
CA PHE A 158 -1.62 -21.04 -13.98
C PHE A 158 -1.58 -19.74 -13.17
N GLU A 159 -2.41 -19.67 -12.14
CA GLU A 159 -2.66 -18.51 -11.30
C GLU A 159 -2.90 -18.91 -9.83
N SER A 160 -2.67 -17.98 -8.89
CA SER A 160 -3.02 -18.16 -7.48
C SER A 160 -4.53 -18.00 -7.27
N VAL A 161 -5.07 -18.81 -6.37
CA VAL A 161 -6.44 -18.69 -5.82
C VAL A 161 -6.36 -18.18 -4.38
N SER A 162 -5.42 -18.69 -3.59
CA SER A 162 -5.06 -18.20 -2.26
C SER A 162 -3.56 -18.44 -2.02
N THR A 163 -3.08 -18.25 -0.79
CA THR A 163 -1.68 -18.53 -0.40
C THR A 163 -1.27 -19.98 -0.65
N CYS A 164 -2.18 -20.94 -0.47
CA CYS A 164 -1.89 -22.37 -0.62
C CYS A 164 -2.57 -23.02 -1.83
N TYR A 165 -3.60 -22.38 -2.40
CA TYR A 165 -4.33 -22.92 -3.56
C TYR A 165 -3.99 -22.18 -4.85
N PHE A 166 -3.83 -22.96 -5.92
CA PHE A 166 -3.54 -22.49 -7.26
C PHE A 166 -4.45 -23.19 -8.25
N LYS A 167 -4.62 -22.63 -9.44
CA LYS A 167 -5.38 -23.28 -10.51
C LYS A 167 -4.76 -23.04 -11.85
N ASP A 168 -5.04 -23.94 -12.78
CA ASP A 168 -5.01 -23.63 -14.21
C ASP A 168 -6.46 -23.66 -14.74
N LYS A 169 -6.64 -23.60 -16.07
CA LYS A 169 -7.98 -23.65 -16.66
C LYS A 169 -8.72 -24.98 -16.46
N ASN A 170 -8.00 -26.06 -16.15
CA ASN A 170 -8.52 -27.43 -16.09
C ASN A 170 -8.61 -27.96 -14.64
N TYR A 171 -7.64 -27.64 -13.80
CA TYR A 171 -7.47 -28.24 -12.47
C TYR A 171 -7.17 -27.22 -11.37
N LEU A 172 -7.60 -27.59 -10.17
CA LEU A 172 -7.22 -26.95 -8.91
C LEU A 172 -6.03 -27.71 -8.30
N TYR A 173 -5.15 -26.99 -7.65
CA TYR A 173 -3.95 -27.48 -7.00
C TYR A 173 -3.87 -26.93 -5.57
N TYR A 174 -3.48 -27.77 -4.63
CA TYR A 174 -3.02 -27.37 -3.31
C TYR A 174 -1.49 -27.49 -3.31
N TYR A 175 -0.81 -26.34 -3.25
CA TYR A 175 0.57 -26.18 -3.67
C TYR A 175 0.81 -26.75 -5.07
N ASP A 176 1.56 -27.85 -5.19
CA ASP A 176 1.90 -28.55 -6.42
C ASP A 176 1.10 -29.85 -6.63
N ARG A 177 0.12 -30.12 -5.76
CA ARG A 177 -0.69 -31.35 -5.80
C ARG A 177 -2.07 -31.07 -6.35
N LYS A 178 -2.44 -31.81 -7.40
CA LYS A 178 -3.77 -31.74 -7.98
C LYS A 178 -4.85 -32.12 -6.96
N VAL A 179 -5.89 -31.31 -6.86
CA VAL A 179 -7.09 -31.56 -6.05
C VAL A 179 -8.09 -32.35 -6.88
N GLU A 180 -8.32 -33.61 -6.51
CA GLU A 180 -9.19 -34.49 -7.28
C GLU A 180 -10.68 -34.17 -7.10
N GLY A 181 -11.39 -34.12 -8.22
CA GLY A 181 -12.84 -33.88 -8.27
C GLY A 181 -13.29 -32.43 -8.12
N ALA A 182 -12.37 -31.46 -8.09
CA ALA A 182 -12.69 -30.03 -8.04
C ALA A 182 -13.28 -29.52 -9.35
N ASP A 183 -14.39 -28.78 -9.27
CA ASP A 183 -14.97 -28.07 -10.41
C ASP A 183 -14.38 -26.66 -10.55
N VAL A 184 -13.32 -26.56 -11.36
CA VAL A 184 -12.55 -25.32 -11.55
C VAL A 184 -13.37 -24.17 -12.13
N ALA A 185 -14.42 -24.48 -12.91
CA ALA A 185 -15.28 -23.48 -13.53
C ALA A 185 -16.21 -22.80 -12.53
N THR A 186 -16.50 -23.44 -11.40
CA THR A 186 -17.41 -22.94 -10.36
C THR A 186 -16.71 -22.62 -9.03
N LEU A 187 -15.38 -22.50 -9.05
CA LEU A 187 -14.60 -22.11 -7.86
C LEU A 187 -15.02 -20.75 -7.33
N GLN A 188 -15.27 -20.71 -6.02
CA GLN A 188 -15.63 -19.51 -5.26
C GLN A 188 -14.36 -18.84 -4.75
N LYS A 189 -13.54 -18.31 -5.68
CA LYS A 189 -12.20 -17.79 -5.39
C LYS A 189 -12.16 -16.69 -4.34
N ASP A 190 -13.13 -15.77 -4.38
CA ASP A 190 -13.19 -14.61 -3.47
C ASP A 190 -13.41 -15.00 -2.00
N LEU A 191 -13.76 -16.27 -1.74
CA LEU A 191 -13.98 -16.84 -0.41
C LEU A 191 -12.92 -17.90 -0.04
N ALA A 192 -11.92 -18.11 -0.89
CA ALA A 192 -10.82 -19.02 -0.61
C ALA A 192 -9.84 -18.39 0.38
N ASN A 193 -9.27 -19.23 1.25
CA ASN A 193 -8.19 -18.85 2.15
C ASN A 193 -7.07 -19.90 2.09
N GLY A 194 -6.06 -19.82 2.97
CA GLY A 194 -4.95 -20.78 3.01
C GLY A 194 -5.39 -22.23 3.25
N GLU A 195 -6.49 -22.39 3.98
CA GLU A 195 -6.97 -23.68 4.47
C GLU A 195 -8.03 -24.28 3.56
N PHE A 196 -8.99 -23.44 3.15
CA PHE A 196 -10.21 -23.83 2.46
C PHE A 196 -10.36 -23.17 1.09
N VAL A 197 -10.90 -23.94 0.15
CA VAL A 197 -11.44 -23.45 -1.12
C VAL A 197 -12.69 -24.23 -1.47
N SER A 198 -13.68 -23.59 -2.09
CA SER A 198 -14.93 -24.26 -2.46
C SER A 198 -15.24 -24.10 -3.93
N ASP A 199 -15.83 -25.14 -4.51
CA ASP A 199 -16.56 -25.05 -5.78
C ASP A 199 -18.07 -24.95 -5.50
N LYS A 200 -18.92 -25.17 -6.52
CA LYS A 200 -20.37 -25.13 -6.35
C LYS A 200 -20.91 -26.17 -5.36
N ASN A 201 -20.30 -27.36 -5.29
CA ASN A 201 -20.86 -28.52 -4.60
C ASN A 201 -19.99 -29.04 -3.45
N ASN A 202 -18.71 -28.68 -3.41
CA ASN A 202 -17.73 -29.20 -2.45
C ASN A 202 -16.88 -28.07 -1.87
N THR A 203 -16.47 -28.26 -0.63
CA THR A 203 -15.38 -27.54 0.02
C THR A 203 -14.19 -28.49 0.17
N TYR A 204 -12.98 -27.95 -0.02
CA TYR A 204 -11.73 -28.67 0.11
C TYR A 204 -10.90 -28.05 1.23
N TYR A 205 -10.32 -28.89 2.07
CA TYR A 205 -9.38 -28.56 3.13
C TYR A 205 -8.04 -29.25 2.83
N HIS A 206 -6.95 -28.48 2.79
CA HIS A 206 -5.60 -28.95 2.40
C HIS A 206 -5.58 -29.82 1.12
N GLY A 207 -6.35 -29.41 0.12
CA GLY A 207 -6.45 -30.11 -1.17
C GLY A 207 -7.22 -31.43 -1.12
N LYS A 208 -7.91 -31.74 -0.02
CA LYS A 208 -8.79 -32.90 0.10
C LYS A 208 -10.22 -32.45 0.31
N PRO A 209 -11.22 -33.21 -0.17
CA PRO A 209 -12.61 -32.90 0.14
C PRO A 209 -12.85 -32.85 1.65
N PHE A 210 -13.49 -31.78 2.11
CA PHE A 210 -13.90 -31.65 3.50
C PHE A 210 -15.14 -32.51 3.76
N ILE A 211 -14.99 -33.44 4.69
CA ILE A 211 -16.03 -34.38 5.11
C ILE A 211 -16.39 -34.08 6.56
N TYR A 212 -17.62 -33.63 6.81
CA TYR A 212 -18.13 -33.44 8.17
C TYR A 212 -19.11 -34.56 8.50
N LYS A 213 -18.83 -35.32 9.57
CA LYS A 213 -19.66 -36.44 10.03
C LYS A 213 -20.08 -37.43 8.92
N GLY A 214 -19.18 -37.67 7.95
CA GLY A 214 -19.39 -38.60 6.84
C GLY A 214 -20.04 -37.98 5.60
N GLU A 215 -20.33 -36.68 5.60
CA GLU A 215 -20.96 -35.97 4.49
C GLU A 215 -20.04 -34.92 3.86
N ARG A 216 -20.20 -34.68 2.55
CA ARG A 216 -19.51 -33.60 1.85
C ARG A 216 -20.05 -32.25 2.34
N VAL A 217 -19.12 -31.34 2.60
CA VAL A 217 -19.43 -29.96 2.98
C VAL A 217 -19.51 -29.09 1.73
N GLN A 218 -20.53 -28.23 1.68
CA GLN A 218 -20.76 -27.26 0.62
C GLN A 218 -20.83 -25.85 1.21
N LEU A 219 -20.12 -24.90 0.60
CA LEU A 219 -20.22 -23.48 0.92
C LEU A 219 -21.56 -22.90 0.44
N VAL A 220 -22.28 -22.22 1.33
CA VAL A 220 -23.56 -21.55 1.05
C VAL A 220 -23.39 -20.04 0.93
N SER A 221 -22.75 -19.42 1.93
CA SER A 221 -22.40 -17.99 1.98
C SER A 221 -21.04 -17.82 2.63
N ASN A 222 -20.54 -16.59 2.77
CA ASN A 222 -19.18 -16.28 3.24
C ASN A 222 -18.69 -17.15 4.40
N ASN A 223 -19.51 -17.37 5.44
CA ASN A 223 -19.14 -18.20 6.59
C ASN A 223 -20.07 -19.39 6.83
N ILE A 224 -21.12 -19.57 6.02
CA ILE A 224 -22.10 -20.64 6.25
C ILE A 224 -21.88 -21.75 5.25
N TYR A 225 -21.70 -22.95 5.80
CA TYR A 225 -21.49 -24.18 5.07
C TYR A 225 -22.59 -25.17 5.47
N LYS A 226 -22.84 -26.17 4.63
CA LYS A 226 -23.82 -27.20 4.92
C LYS A 226 -23.40 -28.58 4.46
N THR A 227 -23.93 -29.60 5.12
CA THR A 227 -24.05 -30.95 4.58
C THR A 227 -25.51 -31.19 4.18
N THR A 228 -25.94 -32.45 3.97
CA THR A 228 -27.37 -32.73 3.78
C THR A 228 -28.15 -32.71 5.10
N THR A 229 -27.46 -32.80 6.25
CA THR A 229 -28.08 -32.88 7.58
C THR A 229 -27.62 -31.82 8.59
N HIS A 230 -26.51 -31.12 8.35
CA HIS A 230 -25.94 -30.13 9.26
C HIS A 230 -25.72 -28.77 8.59
N VAL A 231 -25.79 -27.70 9.39
CA VAL A 231 -25.33 -26.35 9.01
C VAL A 231 -24.17 -25.96 9.91
N LEU A 232 -23.09 -25.52 9.28
CA LEU A 232 -21.83 -25.17 9.94
C LEU A 232 -21.55 -23.68 9.73
N ARG A 233 -21.05 -23.04 10.77
CA ARG A 233 -20.60 -21.66 10.72
C ARG A 233 -19.09 -21.64 10.90
N TYR A 234 -18.36 -21.19 9.88
CA TYR A 234 -16.93 -20.96 9.96
C TYR A 234 -16.63 -19.89 11.01
N ASN A 235 -15.83 -20.24 12.00
CA ASN A 235 -15.58 -19.45 13.19
C ASN A 235 -14.15 -18.90 13.27
N GLY A 236 -13.44 -18.92 12.14
CA GLY A 236 -12.03 -18.57 12.11
C GLY A 236 -11.20 -19.67 12.74
N GLY A 237 -9.89 -19.44 12.79
CA GLY A 237 -8.99 -20.32 13.50
C GLY A 237 -7.73 -19.67 14.03
N ASP A 238 -7.26 -20.15 15.18
CA ASP A 238 -5.92 -19.84 15.68
C ASP A 238 -4.88 -20.76 15.00
N ASP A 239 -3.60 -20.38 15.02
CA ASP A 239 -2.51 -21.14 14.38
C ASP A 239 -2.37 -22.61 14.89
N ASP A 240 -3.05 -22.96 15.99
CA ASP A 240 -3.01 -24.26 16.64
C ASP A 240 -4.07 -25.27 16.12
N GLU A 241 -4.88 -24.90 15.12
CA GLU A 241 -5.95 -25.77 14.62
C GLU A 241 -5.45 -26.88 13.69
N GLU A 242 -5.52 -28.12 14.17
CA GLU A 242 -5.00 -29.28 13.45
C GLU A 242 -6.02 -29.92 12.50
N LYS A 243 -7.32 -29.63 12.65
CA LYS A 243 -8.38 -30.28 11.88
C LYS A 243 -9.39 -29.31 11.32
N ALA A 244 -9.91 -29.65 10.14
CA ALA A 244 -10.92 -28.87 9.46
C ALA A 244 -12.14 -28.56 10.32
N GLU A 245 -12.58 -29.50 11.18
CA GLU A 245 -13.76 -29.33 12.03
C GLU A 245 -13.58 -28.28 13.13
N ASP A 246 -12.35 -28.01 13.56
CA ASP A 246 -12.06 -27.09 14.66
C ASP A 246 -12.36 -25.62 14.26
N TYR A 247 -12.25 -25.33 12.96
CA TYR A 247 -12.63 -24.04 12.36
C TYR A 247 -14.14 -23.76 12.36
N PHE A 248 -14.99 -24.73 12.74
CA PHE A 248 -16.45 -24.62 12.58
C PHE A 248 -17.22 -24.80 13.87
N VAL A 249 -18.28 -24.00 13.99
CA VAL A 249 -19.33 -24.19 14.98
C VAL A 249 -20.56 -24.76 14.30
N GLU A 250 -21.02 -25.92 14.75
CA GLU A 250 -22.31 -26.46 14.32
C GLU A 250 -23.45 -25.58 14.85
N LEU A 251 -24.32 -25.15 13.93
CA LEU A 251 -25.49 -24.32 14.22
C LEU A 251 -26.71 -25.19 14.57
N PRO A 252 -27.71 -24.63 15.28
CA PRO A 252 -28.91 -25.37 15.66
C PRO A 252 -29.75 -25.82 14.46
N ASP A 253 -30.61 -26.82 14.67
CA ASP A 253 -31.38 -27.56 13.65
C ASP A 253 -32.61 -26.82 13.09
N TYR A 254 -32.70 -25.50 13.23
CA TYR A 254 -33.84 -24.70 12.77
C TYR A 254 -33.80 -24.35 11.26
N PHE A 255 -32.77 -24.77 10.53
CA PHE A 255 -32.60 -24.50 9.10
C PHE A 255 -33.31 -25.54 8.22
N ASP A 256 -33.98 -25.08 7.18
CA ASP A 256 -34.38 -25.91 6.05
C ASP A 256 -33.22 -26.00 5.03
N ILE A 257 -32.30 -26.93 5.29
CA ILE A 257 -31.08 -27.18 4.51
C ILE A 257 -31.32 -27.28 2.99
N PRO A 258 -32.38 -27.97 2.50
CA PRO A 258 -32.62 -28.10 1.06
C PRO A 258 -32.91 -26.77 0.36
N THR A 259 -33.56 -25.81 1.04
CA THR A 259 -33.89 -24.50 0.46
C THR A 259 -32.97 -23.37 0.93
N LEU A 260 -32.07 -23.66 1.88
CA LEU A 260 -31.09 -22.71 2.38
C LEU A 260 -30.15 -22.22 1.27
N ARG A 261 -30.16 -20.91 1.04
CA ARG A 261 -29.36 -20.23 0.02
C ARG A 261 -28.93 -18.83 0.48
N ARG A 262 -27.81 -18.36 -0.07
CA ARG A 262 -27.33 -16.98 0.09
C ARG A 262 -28.26 -15.98 -0.58
N LEU A 263 -28.41 -14.81 0.06
CA LEU A 263 -28.97 -13.62 -0.53
C LEU A 263 -27.91 -12.55 -0.80
N ASN A 264 -27.01 -12.33 0.15
CA ASN A 264 -25.82 -11.48 -0.01
C ASN A 264 -24.73 -11.90 0.99
N ASP A 265 -23.77 -11.02 1.28
CA ASP A 265 -22.65 -11.29 2.19
C ASP A 265 -23.08 -11.59 3.63
N PHE A 266 -24.23 -11.05 4.06
CA PHE A 266 -24.68 -11.10 5.45
C PHE A 266 -25.98 -11.89 5.63
N TYR A 267 -26.83 -11.95 4.61
CA TYR A 267 -28.16 -12.55 4.69
C TYR A 267 -28.23 -13.87 3.93
N LEU A 268 -28.91 -14.83 4.57
CA LEU A 268 -29.32 -16.10 3.98
C LEU A 268 -30.83 -16.28 4.15
N ILE A 269 -31.41 -17.15 3.35
CA ILE A 269 -32.83 -17.46 3.43
C ILE A 269 -33.08 -18.94 3.15
N ASP A 270 -34.09 -19.47 3.82
CA ASP A 270 -34.72 -20.74 3.46
C ASP A 270 -36.24 -20.57 3.34
N LYS A 271 -36.99 -21.66 3.18
CA LYS A 271 -38.45 -21.60 3.03
C LYS A 271 -39.20 -21.13 4.29
N ASN A 272 -38.54 -21.02 5.44
CA ASN A 272 -39.13 -20.76 6.74
C ASN A 272 -38.65 -19.43 7.36
N HIS A 273 -37.38 -19.06 7.21
CA HIS A 273 -36.80 -17.88 7.85
C HIS A 273 -35.80 -17.13 6.98
N LEU A 274 -35.62 -15.85 7.30
CA LEU A 274 -34.46 -15.05 6.92
C LEU A 274 -33.42 -15.12 8.04
N TYR A 275 -32.15 -15.22 7.67
CA TYR A 275 -31.02 -15.29 8.58
C TYR A 275 -30.05 -14.15 8.33
N TYR A 276 -29.39 -13.69 9.39
CA TYR A 276 -28.32 -12.70 9.35
C TYR A 276 -27.10 -13.22 10.12
N ASP A 277 -25.95 -13.26 9.44
CA ASP A 277 -24.63 -13.48 10.04
C ASP A 277 -23.86 -12.17 9.95
N GLU A 278 -23.48 -11.62 11.11
CA GLU A 278 -22.77 -10.35 11.22
C GLU A 278 -21.29 -10.45 10.84
N ASN A 279 -20.81 -11.66 10.50
CA ASN A 279 -19.43 -11.92 10.09
C ASN A 279 -18.40 -11.54 11.17
N SER A 280 -18.77 -11.66 12.45
CA SER A 280 -17.91 -11.43 13.62
C SER A 280 -17.17 -12.70 14.04
N TYR A 281 -15.98 -12.56 14.62
CA TYR A 281 -15.22 -13.69 15.16
C TYR A 281 -14.86 -13.44 16.62
N PRO A 282 -15.18 -14.35 17.55
CA PRO A 282 -15.97 -15.58 17.37
C PRO A 282 -17.48 -15.32 17.21
N LEU A 283 -18.25 -16.34 16.83
CA LEU A 283 -19.72 -16.30 16.79
C LEU A 283 -20.28 -16.10 18.20
N GLU A 284 -20.87 -14.94 18.47
CA GLU A 284 -21.46 -14.64 19.79
C GLU A 284 -22.83 -15.30 19.98
N ASN A 285 -23.66 -15.34 18.93
CA ASN A 285 -25.04 -15.81 19.01
C ASN A 285 -25.38 -16.82 17.91
N LYS A 286 -25.74 -18.04 18.31
CA LYS A 286 -26.11 -19.13 17.39
C LYS A 286 -27.50 -18.99 16.77
N ASP A 287 -28.37 -18.12 17.27
CA ASP A 287 -29.67 -17.85 16.64
C ASP A 287 -29.50 -16.74 15.60
N LEU A 288 -29.40 -17.13 14.33
CA LEU A 288 -29.20 -16.20 13.22
C LEU A 288 -30.51 -15.63 12.68
N ARG A 289 -31.68 -16.07 13.18
CA ARG A 289 -32.98 -15.70 12.61
C ARG A 289 -33.25 -14.22 12.77
N VAL A 290 -33.63 -13.58 11.67
CA VAL A 290 -34.20 -12.23 11.66
C VAL A 290 -35.68 -12.37 12.01
N PRO A 291 -36.25 -11.52 12.89
CA PRO A 291 -37.64 -11.62 13.33
C PRO A 291 -38.63 -11.11 12.26
N ILE A 292 -38.65 -11.77 11.11
CA ILE A 292 -39.58 -11.57 9.99
C ILE A 292 -40.44 -12.83 9.85
N PRO A 293 -41.78 -12.70 9.87
CA PRO A 293 -42.68 -13.84 9.68
C PRO A 293 -42.51 -14.49 8.31
N LYS A 294 -42.71 -15.81 8.24
CA LYS A 294 -42.55 -16.62 7.02
C LYS A 294 -43.38 -16.08 5.85
N GLU A 295 -44.61 -15.64 6.11
CA GLU A 295 -45.54 -15.07 5.14
C GLU A 295 -45.01 -13.81 4.46
N ASN A 296 -44.09 -13.09 5.11
CA ASN A 296 -43.50 -11.87 4.58
C ASN A 296 -42.16 -12.10 3.85
N LEU A 297 -41.60 -13.32 3.86
CA LEU A 297 -40.34 -13.64 3.18
C LEU A 297 -40.38 -13.37 1.67
N SER A 298 -41.55 -13.48 1.04
CA SER A 298 -41.74 -13.20 -0.38
C SER A 298 -41.67 -11.70 -0.74
N LYS A 299 -41.80 -10.82 0.27
CA LYS A 299 -41.82 -9.35 0.10
C LYS A 299 -40.46 -8.70 0.37
N ILE A 300 -39.45 -9.48 0.75
CA ILE A 300 -38.19 -8.93 1.23
C ILE A 300 -37.48 -8.11 0.14
N LYS A 301 -36.93 -6.96 0.54
CA LYS A 301 -35.99 -6.18 -0.27
C LYS A 301 -34.72 -5.93 0.53
N LEU A 302 -33.58 -6.11 -0.12
CA LEU A 302 -32.25 -6.01 0.51
C LEU A 302 -31.53 -4.75 0.06
N PHE A 303 -30.83 -4.14 1.01
CA PHE A 303 -29.98 -2.97 0.80
C PHE A 303 -28.66 -3.16 1.58
N LYS A 304 -27.74 -3.98 1.05
CA LYS A 304 -26.50 -4.41 1.71
C LYS A 304 -26.76 -4.98 3.12
N VAL A 305 -26.60 -4.19 4.18
CA VAL A 305 -26.79 -4.61 5.58
C VAL A 305 -28.23 -4.40 6.09
N PHE A 306 -29.10 -3.75 5.30
CA PHE A 306 -30.50 -3.54 5.64
C PHE A 306 -31.42 -4.49 4.87
N VAL A 307 -32.55 -4.83 5.49
CA VAL A 307 -33.62 -5.62 4.88
C VAL A 307 -34.97 -5.05 5.28
N THR A 308 -35.92 -5.02 4.36
CA THR A 308 -37.31 -4.69 4.65
C THR A 308 -38.22 -5.81 4.20
N ASP A 309 -39.32 -6.03 4.90
CA ASP A 309 -40.39 -6.95 4.52
C ASP A 309 -41.59 -6.25 3.84
N GLY A 310 -41.43 -4.97 3.50
CA GLY A 310 -42.45 -4.08 2.94
C GLY A 310 -43.07 -3.14 3.97
N ASP A 311 -43.19 -3.57 5.22
CA ASP A 311 -43.83 -2.80 6.30
C ASP A 311 -42.83 -2.33 7.35
N LYS A 312 -41.79 -3.15 7.62
CA LYS A 312 -40.74 -2.92 8.60
C LYS A 312 -39.37 -2.88 7.94
N LEU A 313 -38.44 -2.17 8.56
CA LEU A 313 -37.04 -2.09 8.15
C LEU A 313 -36.15 -2.61 9.26
N TYR A 314 -35.15 -3.41 8.91
CA TYR A 314 -34.21 -4.00 9.82
C TYR A 314 -32.77 -3.71 9.38
N ARG A 315 -31.87 -3.61 10.36
CA ARG A 315 -30.41 -3.69 10.16
C ARG A 315 -29.90 -4.89 10.92
N GLY A 316 -29.39 -5.88 10.19
CA GLY A 316 -29.15 -7.21 10.74
C GLY A 316 -30.43 -7.81 11.31
N LYS A 317 -30.43 -8.03 12.62
CA LYS A 317 -31.60 -8.53 13.37
C LYS A 317 -32.40 -7.43 14.06
N GLU A 318 -31.90 -6.19 14.07
CA GLU A 318 -32.48 -5.07 14.80
C GLU A 318 -33.60 -4.41 13.98
N LEU A 319 -34.77 -4.25 14.57
CA LEU A 319 -35.86 -3.46 13.99
C LEU A 319 -35.53 -1.97 14.09
N LEU A 320 -35.60 -1.27 12.96
CA LEU A 320 -35.36 0.17 12.90
C LEU A 320 -36.68 0.95 12.88
N SER A 321 -36.66 2.10 13.55
CA SER A 321 -37.73 3.11 13.51
C SER A 321 -37.18 4.45 13.01
N GLY A 322 -38.06 5.34 12.55
CA GLY A 322 -37.68 6.69 12.10
C GLY A 322 -37.39 6.82 10.60
N TYR A 323 -37.51 5.72 9.86
CA TYR A 323 -37.45 5.70 8.40
C TYR A 323 -38.84 5.48 7.78
N ASP A 324 -39.07 6.09 6.62
CA ASP A 324 -40.19 5.72 5.76
C ASP A 324 -39.81 4.52 4.89
N VAL A 325 -40.30 3.34 5.29
CA VAL A 325 -39.97 2.06 4.65
C VAL A 325 -40.33 2.02 3.17
N ALA A 326 -41.46 2.63 2.79
CA ALA A 326 -41.94 2.62 1.41
C ALA A 326 -41.01 3.36 0.44
N THR A 327 -40.27 4.35 0.92
CA THR A 327 -39.37 5.18 0.11
C THR A 327 -37.89 5.03 0.48
N PHE A 328 -37.57 4.12 1.39
CA PHE A 328 -36.21 3.85 1.86
C PHE A 328 -35.29 3.42 0.71
N GLY A 329 -34.11 4.01 0.70
CA GLY A 329 -33.01 3.66 -0.19
C GLY A 329 -31.66 3.88 0.48
N ILE A 330 -30.62 3.35 -0.16
CA ILE A 330 -29.23 3.57 0.22
C ILE A 330 -28.50 4.24 -0.93
N VAL A 331 -27.52 5.08 -0.61
CA VAL A 331 -26.61 5.63 -1.61
C VAL A 331 -25.80 4.48 -2.22
N PRO A 332 -25.75 4.32 -3.56
CA PRO A 332 -24.95 3.28 -4.21
C PRO A 332 -23.49 3.34 -3.76
N GLY A 333 -22.90 2.19 -3.43
CA GLY A 333 -21.52 2.10 -2.91
C GLY A 333 -21.37 2.49 -1.44
N HIS A 334 -22.28 3.27 -0.87
CA HIS A 334 -22.14 3.86 0.46
C HIS A 334 -23.36 3.54 1.34
N TYR A 335 -23.47 2.28 1.76
CA TYR A 335 -24.60 1.78 2.54
C TYR A 335 -24.80 2.49 3.89
N TYR A 336 -23.78 3.17 4.40
CA TYR A 336 -23.83 3.99 5.61
C TYR A 336 -24.55 5.33 5.40
N TYR A 337 -24.88 5.69 4.15
CA TYR A 337 -25.80 6.78 3.81
C TYR A 337 -27.13 6.23 3.31
N GLN A 338 -28.20 6.57 4.04
CA GLN A 338 -29.57 6.16 3.76
C GLN A 338 -30.38 7.39 3.36
N TYR A 339 -31.50 7.19 2.66
CA TYR A 339 -32.45 8.26 2.40
C TYR A 339 -33.86 7.70 2.30
N ASP A 340 -34.84 8.54 2.58
CA ASP A 340 -36.26 8.27 2.38
C ASP A 340 -36.98 9.59 2.08
N LYS A 341 -38.32 9.58 2.03
CA LYS A 341 -39.09 10.80 1.77
C LYS A 341 -38.93 11.93 2.80
N ASN A 342 -38.49 11.60 4.01
CA ASN A 342 -38.35 12.54 5.11
C ASN A 342 -36.94 13.14 5.16
N GLY A 343 -35.92 12.49 4.61
CA GLY A 343 -34.59 13.08 4.49
C GLY A 343 -33.48 12.13 4.07
N VAL A 344 -32.25 12.60 4.23
CA VAL A 344 -31.00 11.86 4.04
C VAL A 344 -30.34 11.65 5.39
N TYR A 345 -29.73 10.48 5.59
CA TYR A 345 -29.24 10.02 6.89
C TYR A 345 -27.84 9.40 6.76
N LYS A 346 -27.05 9.51 7.82
CA LYS A 346 -25.83 8.73 8.05
C LYS A 346 -26.03 7.86 9.29
N TRP A 347 -26.15 6.55 9.14
CA TRP A 347 -26.40 5.62 10.25
C TRP A 347 -27.55 6.04 11.20
N GLY A 348 -28.62 6.66 10.66
CA GLY A 348 -29.74 7.19 11.45
C GLY A 348 -29.63 8.67 11.83
N GLU A 349 -28.45 9.27 11.74
CA GLU A 349 -28.29 10.71 11.92
C GLU A 349 -28.77 11.46 10.67
N LYS A 350 -29.84 12.23 10.81
CA LYS A 350 -30.42 13.00 9.70
C LYS A 350 -29.51 14.18 9.34
N LEU A 351 -29.17 14.31 8.05
CA LEU A 351 -28.34 15.41 7.54
C LEU A 351 -29.10 16.75 7.59
N PRO A 352 -28.41 17.89 7.77
CA PRO A 352 -28.99 19.18 8.16
C PRO A 352 -29.68 19.95 7.02
N PHE A 353 -30.04 19.28 5.92
CA PHE A 353 -30.76 19.92 4.82
C PHE A 353 -32.15 20.39 5.24
N HIS A 354 -32.61 21.46 4.60
CA HIS A 354 -34.01 21.86 4.58
C HIS A 354 -34.77 21.08 3.51
N TYR A 355 -35.43 19.99 3.92
CA TYR A 355 -36.17 19.10 3.02
C TYR A 355 -37.54 19.69 2.64
N THR A 356 -37.68 20.08 1.38
CA THR A 356 -38.90 20.66 0.79
C THR A 356 -39.61 19.64 -0.11
N ASN A 357 -38.84 18.86 -0.86
CA ASN A 357 -39.30 17.74 -1.68
C ASN A 357 -38.75 16.41 -1.12
N ARG A 358 -39.28 15.30 -1.64
CA ARG A 358 -38.72 13.98 -1.34
C ARG A 358 -37.31 13.88 -1.93
N PRO A 359 -36.30 13.46 -1.15
CA PRO A 359 -35.02 13.03 -1.69
C PRO A 359 -35.16 11.85 -2.66
N GLU A 360 -34.62 12.03 -3.87
CA GLU A 360 -34.52 11.02 -4.91
C GLU A 360 -33.08 11.01 -5.44
N TYR A 361 -32.33 9.97 -5.09
CA TYR A 361 -30.94 9.81 -5.55
C TYR A 361 -30.87 9.81 -7.08
N GLY A 362 -29.96 10.61 -7.65
CA GLY A 362 -29.81 10.77 -9.08
C GLY A 362 -30.71 11.84 -9.71
N LYS A 363 -31.64 12.44 -8.95
CA LYS A 363 -32.53 13.52 -9.44
C LYS A 363 -32.28 14.84 -8.70
N ASN A 364 -32.71 14.91 -7.45
CA ASN A 364 -32.55 16.07 -6.58
C ASN A 364 -31.64 15.77 -5.39
N PHE A 365 -31.15 14.53 -5.23
CA PHE A 365 -30.18 14.16 -4.23
C PHE A 365 -28.98 13.43 -4.85
N PHE A 366 -27.76 13.79 -4.46
CA PHE A 366 -26.52 13.19 -4.93
C PHE A 366 -25.48 13.11 -3.80
N TYR A 367 -24.59 12.13 -3.90
CA TYR A 367 -23.38 12.03 -3.10
C TYR A 367 -22.17 11.88 -4.03
N MET A 368 -21.15 12.69 -3.80
CA MET A 368 -19.93 12.74 -4.59
C MET A 368 -18.79 12.25 -3.71
N ASP A 369 -18.41 10.98 -3.90
CA ASP A 369 -17.47 10.24 -3.04
C ASP A 369 -16.09 10.91 -2.99
N ASN A 370 -15.56 11.31 -4.15
CA ASN A 370 -14.28 12.00 -4.30
C ASN A 370 -14.18 13.32 -3.51
N GLN A 371 -15.31 13.93 -3.15
CA GLN A 371 -15.38 15.19 -2.42
C GLN A 371 -16.07 15.06 -1.05
N ASN A 372 -16.49 13.86 -0.63
CA ASN A 372 -17.33 13.67 0.57
C ASN A 372 -18.53 14.63 0.62
N LEU A 373 -19.12 14.93 -0.54
CA LEU A 373 -20.08 16.01 -0.71
C LEU A 373 -21.49 15.48 -0.96
N PHE A 374 -22.44 15.97 -0.17
CA PHE A 374 -23.88 15.76 -0.39
C PHE A 374 -24.46 16.98 -1.07
N VAL A 375 -25.28 16.75 -2.08
CA VAL A 375 -26.04 17.79 -2.76
C VAL A 375 -27.52 17.40 -2.71
N TYR A 376 -28.35 18.30 -2.18
CA TYR A 376 -29.80 18.16 -2.16
C TYR A 376 -30.41 19.44 -2.72
N GLU A 377 -31.06 19.37 -3.88
CA GLU A 377 -31.57 20.53 -4.63
C GLU A 377 -30.47 21.59 -4.87
N ASP A 378 -30.62 22.77 -4.29
CA ASP A 378 -29.67 23.88 -4.29
C ASP A 378 -28.82 23.94 -3.01
N GLN A 379 -28.92 22.94 -2.14
CA GLN A 379 -28.16 22.86 -0.90
C GLN A 379 -26.96 21.91 -1.06
N ALA A 380 -25.88 22.23 -0.36
CA ALA A 380 -24.72 21.36 -0.26
C ALA A 380 -24.30 21.15 1.19
N TYR A 381 -23.87 19.94 1.49
CA TYR A 381 -23.35 19.60 2.81
C TYR A 381 -22.09 18.74 2.65
N TYR A 382 -20.98 19.25 3.16
CA TYR A 382 -19.70 18.57 3.25
C TYR A 382 -19.52 18.12 4.70
N LYS A 383 -19.32 16.82 4.93
CA LYS A 383 -19.19 16.27 6.29
C LYS A 383 -17.78 15.72 6.52
N THR A 384 -17.07 16.32 7.46
CA THR A 384 -15.84 15.78 8.07
C THR A 384 -15.98 15.74 9.58
N TYR A 385 -15.02 15.11 10.27
CA TYR A 385 -15.04 14.96 11.72
C TYR A 385 -15.02 16.32 12.45
N GLU A 386 -14.31 17.33 11.91
CA GLU A 386 -14.09 18.62 12.60
C GLU A 386 -14.51 19.86 11.80
N ASP A 387 -14.73 19.75 10.49
CA ASP A 387 -14.90 20.91 9.61
C ASP A 387 -16.01 20.65 8.56
N SER A 388 -17.21 20.33 9.08
CA SER A 388 -18.39 20.16 8.26
C SER A 388 -18.91 21.51 7.76
N LEU A 389 -19.17 21.64 6.47
CA LEU A 389 -19.68 22.86 5.84
C LEU A 389 -21.08 22.63 5.29
N TYR A 390 -22.04 23.42 5.74
CA TYR A 390 -23.39 23.46 5.18
C TYR A 390 -23.60 24.75 4.40
N VAL A 391 -23.95 24.61 3.12
CA VAL A 391 -24.29 25.71 2.22
C VAL A 391 -25.79 25.62 1.93
N PRO A 392 -26.61 26.55 2.46
CA PRO A 392 -28.05 26.49 2.32
C PRO A 392 -28.56 26.83 0.92
N HIS A 393 -27.76 27.54 0.10
CA HIS A 393 -28.16 27.92 -1.26
C HIS A 393 -26.94 28.02 -2.20
N LEU A 394 -27.05 27.35 -3.34
CA LEU A 394 -26.09 27.36 -4.45
C LEU A 394 -26.76 27.97 -5.68
N SER A 395 -26.05 28.86 -6.37
CA SER A 395 -26.48 29.30 -7.70
C SER A 395 -26.39 28.14 -8.71
N PRO A 396 -27.17 28.17 -9.81
CA PRO A 396 -27.10 27.15 -10.86
C PRO A 396 -25.69 26.94 -11.43
N GLN A 397 -24.88 28.00 -11.49
CA GLN A 397 -23.49 27.95 -11.95
C GLN A 397 -22.59 27.21 -10.95
N GLN A 398 -22.71 27.50 -9.65
CA GLN A 398 -21.97 26.79 -8.60
C GLN A 398 -22.35 25.32 -8.55
N LEU A 399 -23.64 25.01 -8.68
CA LEU A 399 -24.12 23.63 -8.71
C LEU A 399 -23.58 22.86 -9.92
N ALA A 400 -23.49 23.49 -11.09
CA ALA A 400 -22.89 22.88 -12.28
C ALA A 400 -21.40 22.58 -12.06
N LEU A 401 -20.63 23.54 -11.53
CA LEU A 401 -19.21 23.37 -11.22
C LEU A 401 -18.95 22.24 -10.22
N LEU A 402 -19.77 22.14 -9.17
CA LEU A 402 -19.68 21.03 -8.21
C LEU A 402 -19.94 19.69 -8.89
N LYS A 403 -20.95 19.62 -9.76
CA LYS A 403 -21.32 18.40 -10.49
C LYS A 403 -20.26 17.93 -11.49
N GLU A 404 -19.46 18.84 -12.05
CA GLU A 404 -18.32 18.48 -12.91
C GLU A 404 -17.21 17.76 -12.15
N GLY A 405 -17.17 17.88 -10.81
CA GLY A 405 -16.27 17.11 -9.95
C GLY A 405 -14.85 17.66 -9.84
N ASN A 406 -14.48 18.65 -10.66
CA ASN A 406 -13.14 19.27 -10.70
C ASN A 406 -12.94 20.38 -9.67
N THR A 407 -14.03 20.91 -9.10
CA THR A 407 -13.99 22.00 -8.13
C THR A 407 -14.60 21.54 -6.81
N PRO A 408 -13.79 21.34 -5.75
CA PRO A 408 -14.29 21.10 -4.40
C PRO A 408 -15.19 22.23 -3.89
N LEU A 409 -16.18 21.90 -3.06
CA LEU A 409 -17.04 22.91 -2.40
C LEU A 409 -16.24 24.01 -1.67
N ARG A 410 -15.09 23.65 -1.09
CA ARG A 410 -14.20 24.60 -0.41
C ARG A 410 -13.54 25.61 -1.35
N GLU A 411 -13.33 25.29 -2.63
CA GLU A 411 -12.79 26.29 -3.57
C GLU A 411 -13.82 27.36 -3.94
N LEU A 412 -15.11 27.00 -3.91
CA LEU A 412 -16.21 27.96 -4.12
C LEU A 412 -16.48 28.81 -2.88
N PHE A 413 -16.19 28.26 -1.69
CA PHE A 413 -16.38 28.92 -0.40
C PHE A 413 -15.12 28.76 0.47
N PRO A 414 -13.99 29.37 0.07
CA PRO A 414 -12.72 29.19 0.76
C PRO A 414 -12.80 29.80 2.15
N SER A 415 -12.33 29.06 3.15
CA SER A 415 -12.03 29.62 4.45
C SER A 415 -10.92 30.68 4.29
N GLN A 416 -10.78 31.60 5.24
CA GLN A 416 -9.71 32.61 5.15
C GLN A 416 -8.29 31.98 5.13
N ASP A 417 -8.14 30.70 5.51
CA ASP A 417 -6.87 29.98 5.59
C ASP A 417 -6.52 29.15 4.33
N ASP A 418 -7.44 28.89 3.40
CA ASP A 418 -7.20 27.98 2.26
C ASP A 418 -6.44 28.62 1.08
N LYS A 419 -6.14 29.92 1.12
CA LYS A 419 -5.48 30.65 0.01
C LYS A 419 -4.00 30.29 -0.24
N GLN A 420 -3.44 29.31 0.47
CA GLN A 420 -2.04 28.86 0.30
C GLN A 420 -1.87 27.42 -0.19
N LYS A 421 -2.94 26.63 -0.37
CA LYS A 421 -2.80 25.19 -0.65
C LYS A 421 -2.84 24.89 -2.16
N ASN A 422 -1.71 24.39 -2.66
CA ASN A 422 -1.52 23.49 -3.81
C ASN A 422 -1.77 24.05 -5.23
N LYS A 423 -0.69 24.54 -5.86
CA LYS A 423 -0.53 24.46 -7.33
C LYS A 423 0.25 23.19 -7.64
N GLU A 424 -0.37 22.22 -8.30
CA GLU A 424 0.35 21.13 -8.95
C GLU A 424 1.36 21.71 -9.95
N ILE A 425 2.60 21.24 -9.90
CA ILE A 425 3.69 21.68 -10.77
C ILE A 425 3.67 20.82 -12.03
N ASP A 426 3.67 21.46 -13.20
CA ASP A 426 3.81 20.80 -14.49
C ASP A 426 5.18 20.10 -14.59
N THR A 427 5.17 18.76 -14.61
CA THR A 427 6.37 17.91 -14.71
C THR A 427 6.74 17.57 -16.16
N THR A 428 6.06 18.16 -17.15
CA THR A 428 6.31 17.91 -18.57
C THR A 428 7.77 18.26 -18.92
N GLY A 429 8.54 17.25 -19.33
CA GLY A 429 9.93 17.40 -19.75
C GLY A 429 10.99 17.10 -18.68
N PHE A 430 10.62 16.60 -17.50
CA PHE A 430 11.57 16.03 -16.54
C PHE A 430 11.94 14.59 -16.94
N GLU A 431 13.23 14.26 -16.95
CA GLU A 431 13.78 12.91 -17.08
C GLU A 431 14.00 12.33 -15.67
N GLN A 432 13.43 11.18 -15.35
CA GLN A 432 13.74 10.49 -14.07
C GLN A 432 15.12 9.86 -14.17
N LEU A 433 16.04 10.22 -13.28
CA LEU A 433 17.33 9.53 -13.17
C LEU A 433 17.14 8.28 -12.30
N SER A 434 16.94 8.48 -11.01
CA SER A 434 16.60 7.43 -10.04
C SER A 434 15.72 8.10 -9.01
N TYR A 435 14.60 7.52 -8.59
CA TYR A 435 13.79 8.15 -7.54
C TYR A 435 14.65 8.39 -6.27
N PRO A 436 14.68 9.61 -5.69
CA PRO A 436 13.87 10.81 -5.96
C PRO A 436 14.53 11.89 -6.86
N PHE A 437 15.58 11.58 -7.62
CA PHE A 437 16.33 12.47 -8.51
C PHE A 437 15.82 12.54 -9.95
N TRP A 438 15.77 13.77 -10.47
CA TRP A 438 15.27 14.08 -11.81
C TRP A 438 16.20 15.05 -12.53
N ARG A 439 16.23 15.00 -13.86
CA ARG A 439 16.94 15.95 -14.70
C ARG A 439 15.95 16.77 -15.53
N HIS A 440 16.15 18.09 -15.54
CA HIS A 440 15.41 18.99 -16.42
C HIS A 440 16.31 20.15 -16.87
N GLN A 441 16.34 20.42 -18.18
CA GLN A 441 17.13 21.51 -18.78
C GLN A 441 18.61 21.53 -18.33
N GLY A 442 19.24 20.35 -18.21
CA GLY A 442 20.64 20.21 -17.80
C GLY A 442 20.92 20.43 -16.30
N GLN A 443 19.87 20.62 -15.49
CA GLN A 443 19.96 20.67 -14.03
C GLN A 443 19.41 19.39 -13.40
N VAL A 444 19.96 19.05 -12.23
CA VAL A 444 19.52 17.90 -11.43
C VAL A 444 18.70 18.41 -10.26
N TYR A 445 17.57 17.77 -10.01
CA TYR A 445 16.61 18.09 -8.96
C TYR A 445 16.42 16.88 -8.06
N HIS A 446 16.28 17.12 -6.76
CA HIS A 446 15.83 16.15 -5.77
C HIS A 446 14.38 16.46 -5.42
N LEU A 447 13.49 15.48 -5.53
CA LEU A 447 12.12 15.58 -5.04
C LEU A 447 12.12 15.41 -3.52
N LEU A 448 11.88 16.50 -2.79
CA LEU A 448 11.59 16.44 -1.36
C LEU A 448 10.11 16.15 -1.18
N TYR A 449 9.83 15.16 -0.35
CA TYR A 449 8.51 14.83 0.11
C TYR A 449 8.50 15.02 1.63
N LYS A 450 7.57 15.83 2.12
CA LYS A 450 7.38 16.02 3.55
C LYS A 450 5.92 15.82 3.87
N GLU A 451 5.64 14.84 4.73
CA GLU A 451 4.35 14.69 5.35
C GLU A 451 4.40 15.07 6.82
N TRP A 452 3.40 15.81 7.27
CA TRP A 452 3.22 16.10 8.69
C TRP A 452 1.75 16.13 9.03
N TYR A 453 1.44 15.67 10.24
CA TYR A 453 0.12 15.82 10.82
C TYR A 453 -0.01 17.22 11.41
N ASP A 454 -0.91 18.02 10.85
CA ASP A 454 -1.19 19.34 11.39
C ASP A 454 -2.13 19.20 12.59
N ASN A 455 -1.58 19.21 13.80
CA ASN A 455 -2.34 19.09 15.05
C ASN A 455 -3.43 20.15 15.23
N ASN A 456 -3.32 21.31 14.55
CA ASN A 456 -4.33 22.34 14.65
C ASN A 456 -5.50 22.10 13.68
N GLN A 457 -5.25 21.38 12.59
CA GLN A 457 -6.24 21.06 11.54
C GLN A 457 -6.66 19.57 11.53
N HIS A 458 -6.11 18.75 12.44
CA HIS A 458 -6.27 17.29 12.54
C HIS A 458 -6.25 16.58 11.18
N ASP A 459 -5.32 16.97 10.32
CA ASP A 459 -5.23 16.51 8.93
C ASP A 459 -3.76 16.28 8.53
N TRP A 460 -3.55 15.32 7.63
CA TRP A 460 -2.24 15.07 7.06
C TRP A 460 -1.96 16.06 5.95
N ARG A 461 -0.85 16.79 6.07
CA ARG A 461 -0.33 17.69 5.05
C ARG A 461 0.83 16.99 4.36
N SER A 462 0.86 17.08 3.03
CA SER A 462 2.01 16.66 2.22
C SER A 462 2.50 17.83 1.38
N GLU A 463 3.81 18.01 1.32
CA GLU A 463 4.48 18.98 0.46
C GLU A 463 5.46 18.25 -0.45
N HIS A 464 5.34 18.50 -1.75
CA HIS A 464 6.25 17.99 -2.77
C HIS A 464 7.02 19.16 -3.37
N ARG A 465 8.35 19.12 -3.27
CA ARG A 465 9.20 20.21 -3.76
C ARG A 465 10.43 19.69 -4.49
N TYR A 466 10.60 20.13 -5.73
CA TYR A 466 11.83 19.89 -6.48
C TYR A 466 12.88 20.93 -6.08
N VAL A 467 14.00 20.44 -5.55
CA VAL A 467 15.13 21.27 -5.13
C VAL A 467 16.33 21.00 -6.02
N VAL A 468 16.96 22.05 -6.53
CA VAL A 468 18.18 21.91 -7.34
C VAL A 468 19.29 21.29 -6.50
N VAL A 469 19.99 20.30 -7.05
CA VAL A 469 21.18 19.72 -6.45
C VAL A 469 22.42 20.29 -7.11
N LYS A 470 23.40 20.74 -6.31
CA LYS A 470 24.70 21.24 -6.78
C LYS A 470 25.82 20.33 -6.30
N GLY A 471 26.86 20.19 -7.13
CA GLY A 471 28.06 19.42 -6.80
C GLY A 471 28.25 18.15 -7.63
N TYR A 472 27.28 17.81 -8.48
CA TYR A 472 27.50 16.87 -9.58
C TYR A 472 28.11 17.56 -10.80
N ASP A 473 28.86 16.81 -11.59
CA ASP A 473 29.00 17.12 -13.01
C ASP A 473 27.72 16.72 -13.75
N ASN A 474 26.77 17.65 -13.87
CA ASN A 474 25.44 17.37 -14.44
C ASN A 474 25.47 16.79 -15.86
N ALA A 475 26.53 17.10 -16.63
CA ALA A 475 26.67 16.69 -18.02
C ALA A 475 27.02 15.20 -18.16
N SER A 476 27.84 14.68 -17.23
CA SER A 476 28.26 13.27 -17.24
C SER A 476 27.54 12.40 -16.20
N LEU A 477 26.76 13.00 -15.29
CA LEU A 477 25.99 12.27 -14.28
C LEU A 477 25.09 11.23 -14.96
N LYS A 478 25.12 10.01 -14.44
CA LYS A 478 24.29 8.90 -14.90
C LYS A 478 23.95 7.98 -13.74
N VAL A 479 22.88 7.24 -13.94
CA VAL A 479 22.53 6.11 -13.08
C VAL A 479 23.52 5.00 -13.35
N VAL A 480 23.98 4.38 -12.28
CA VAL A 480 24.83 3.18 -12.31
C VAL A 480 24.12 2.07 -11.52
N PRO A 481 24.51 0.80 -11.72
CA PRO A 481 23.78 -0.30 -11.11
C PRO A 481 23.68 -0.20 -9.58
N ASN A 482 22.71 -0.91 -9.01
CA ASN A 482 22.45 -0.99 -7.56
C ASN A 482 21.94 0.31 -6.91
N GLY A 483 21.38 1.24 -7.69
CA GLY A 483 20.70 2.45 -7.17
C GLY A 483 21.62 3.65 -6.96
N PHE A 484 22.88 3.56 -7.36
CA PHE A 484 23.86 4.64 -7.23
C PHE A 484 23.84 5.61 -8.41
N LEU A 485 24.49 6.76 -8.23
CA LEU A 485 24.77 7.73 -9.27
C LEU A 485 26.30 7.84 -9.47
N ALA A 486 26.74 8.12 -10.69
CA ALA A 486 28.14 8.42 -10.96
C ALA A 486 28.27 9.49 -12.03
N ASP A 487 29.25 10.36 -11.89
CA ASP A 487 29.69 11.28 -12.93
C ASP A 487 31.11 10.93 -13.38
N LYS A 488 31.70 11.75 -14.26
CA LYS A 488 33.05 11.53 -14.79
C LYS A 488 34.15 11.49 -13.72
N ASP A 489 33.91 12.08 -12.55
CA ASP A 489 34.91 12.23 -11.49
C ASP A 489 34.63 11.32 -10.29
N TYR A 490 33.36 11.19 -9.86
CA TYR A 490 33.00 10.55 -8.59
C TYR A 490 31.77 9.64 -8.65
N TRP A 491 31.72 8.72 -7.69
CA TRP A 491 30.57 7.86 -7.40
C TRP A 491 29.79 8.40 -6.20
N TYR A 492 28.47 8.26 -6.22
CA TYR A 492 27.56 8.89 -5.28
C TYR A 492 26.47 7.93 -4.80
N ASP A 493 26.13 8.02 -3.52
CA ASP A 493 24.90 7.50 -2.93
C ASP A 493 23.95 8.68 -2.66
N GLY A 494 22.91 8.83 -3.48
CA GLY A 494 22.08 10.04 -3.48
C GLY A 494 22.94 11.30 -3.52
N THR A 495 22.77 12.19 -2.54
CA THR A 495 23.53 13.45 -2.40
C THR A 495 24.86 13.31 -1.65
N THR A 496 25.38 12.08 -1.48
CA THR A 496 26.64 11.82 -0.77
C THR A 496 27.71 11.31 -1.74
N ARG A 497 28.79 12.08 -1.89
CA ARG A 497 29.97 11.73 -2.70
C ARG A 497 30.83 10.72 -1.96
N LEU A 498 31.16 9.62 -2.62
CA LEU A 498 31.93 8.51 -2.05
C LEU A 498 33.42 8.60 -2.38
N PHE A 499 33.81 8.11 -3.56
CA PHE A 499 35.19 8.01 -4.03
C PHE A 499 35.23 8.21 -5.55
N PRO A 500 36.42 8.34 -6.17
CA PRO A 500 36.53 8.50 -7.62
C PRO A 500 35.85 7.36 -8.39
N SER A 501 35.12 7.68 -9.48
CA SER A 501 34.24 6.74 -10.19
C SER A 501 34.94 5.72 -11.10
N LYS A 502 36.27 5.71 -11.13
CA LYS A 502 37.03 4.84 -12.03
C LYS A 502 37.11 3.40 -11.54
N ASP A 503 36.73 2.46 -12.42
CA ASP A 503 36.83 1.00 -12.24
C ASP A 503 36.12 0.49 -10.97
N VAL A 504 34.94 1.03 -10.66
CA VAL A 504 34.17 0.72 -9.45
C VAL A 504 33.42 -0.61 -9.59
N GLU A 505 33.58 -1.46 -8.58
CA GLU A 505 32.84 -2.70 -8.38
C GLU A 505 32.21 -2.71 -6.97
N LEU A 506 30.96 -3.15 -6.86
CA LEU A 506 30.33 -3.47 -5.57
C LEU A 506 30.45 -4.98 -5.34
N LEU A 507 31.16 -5.37 -4.28
CA LEU A 507 31.56 -6.75 -4.04
C LEU A 507 30.66 -7.48 -3.05
N ALA A 508 30.05 -6.75 -2.12
CA ALA A 508 29.11 -7.28 -1.14
C ALA A 508 28.31 -6.15 -0.48
N ILE A 509 27.12 -6.51 0.03
CA ILE A 509 26.32 -5.67 0.92
C ILE A 509 26.01 -6.48 2.18
N TYR A 510 26.33 -5.95 3.36
CA TYR A 510 26.07 -6.59 4.63
C TYR A 510 24.98 -5.84 5.39
N GLU A 511 24.17 -6.59 6.12
CA GLU A 511 23.12 -6.03 6.95
C GLU A 511 23.70 -5.15 8.08
N GLY A 512 22.99 -4.06 8.34
CA GLY A 512 23.18 -3.24 9.52
C GLY A 512 22.95 -4.00 10.82
N TYR A 513 23.34 -3.41 11.96
CA TYR A 513 23.13 -4.07 13.25
C TYR A 513 21.73 -3.69 13.74
N GLU A 514 20.82 -4.66 13.83
CA GLU A 514 19.56 -4.49 14.56
C GLU A 514 19.86 -4.28 16.05
N LYS A 515 19.74 -3.03 16.52
CA LYS A 515 19.52 -2.81 17.95
C LYS A 515 18.11 -3.31 18.25
N GLY A 516 18.02 -4.35 19.07
CA GLY A 516 16.78 -5.06 19.37
C GLY A 516 15.59 -4.13 19.65
N TRP A 517 14.47 -4.42 18.99
CA TRP A 517 13.07 -4.09 19.29
C TRP A 517 12.84 -3.00 20.36
N GLY A 518 13.32 -1.79 20.10
CA GLY A 518 12.87 -0.54 20.69
C GLY A 518 12.17 0.27 19.59
N MET A 519 11.07 0.96 19.94
CA MET A 519 10.19 1.72 19.06
C MET A 519 10.88 2.89 18.31
N ASP A 520 11.87 2.60 17.47
CA ASP A 520 12.50 3.58 16.57
C ASP A 520 12.73 2.93 15.20
N PRO A 521 11.96 3.31 14.15
CA PRO A 521 11.98 2.67 12.84
C PRO A 521 13.11 3.19 11.95
N ALA A 522 14.26 3.57 12.53
CA ALA A 522 15.39 4.01 11.74
C ALA A 522 15.96 2.79 10.98
N PRO A 523 16.08 2.84 9.63
CA PRO A 523 16.63 1.74 8.87
C PRO A 523 18.03 1.39 9.41
N THR A 524 18.27 0.12 9.68
CA THR A 524 19.60 -0.34 10.07
C THR A 524 20.55 -0.09 8.90
N PRO A 525 21.63 0.70 9.08
CA PRO A 525 22.46 1.13 7.97
C PRO A 525 23.25 -0.05 7.40
N ASN A 526 23.12 -0.28 6.10
CA ASN A 526 23.82 -1.36 5.42
C ASN A 526 25.29 -0.98 5.14
N PHE A 527 26.15 -1.99 5.12
CA PHE A 527 27.56 -1.82 4.83
C PHE A 527 27.88 -2.33 3.44
N TYR A 528 28.51 -1.50 2.62
CA TYR A 528 28.80 -1.75 1.22
C TYR A 528 30.31 -1.90 1.05
N LEU A 529 30.73 -3.04 0.51
CA LEU A 529 32.13 -3.33 0.20
C LEU A 529 32.40 -3.03 -1.27
N PHE A 530 33.09 -1.93 -1.54
CA PHE A 530 33.48 -1.53 -2.87
C PHE A 530 34.95 -1.84 -3.16
N LYS A 531 35.28 -1.89 -4.45
CA LYS A 531 36.63 -1.84 -4.97
C LYS A 531 36.67 -0.86 -6.12
N ASN A 532 37.71 -0.04 -6.19
CA ASN A 532 37.98 0.85 -7.32
C ASN A 532 39.47 0.87 -7.64
N ALA A 533 39.88 1.75 -8.57
CA ALA A 533 41.29 1.92 -8.94
C ALA A 533 42.23 2.30 -7.76
N GLN A 534 41.70 2.80 -6.64
CA GLN A 534 42.48 3.20 -5.46
C GLN A 534 42.57 2.12 -4.37
N GLY A 535 41.76 1.05 -4.46
CA GLY A 535 41.74 -0.04 -3.49
C GLY A 535 40.33 -0.42 -3.05
N TYR A 536 40.24 -1.03 -1.87
CA TYR A 536 38.97 -1.47 -1.28
C TYR A 536 38.42 -0.42 -0.32
N TRP A 537 37.10 -0.31 -0.28
CA TRP A 537 36.40 0.64 0.58
C TRP A 537 35.24 -0.06 1.26
N LEU A 538 35.08 0.17 2.56
CA LEU A 538 33.88 -0.17 3.30
C LEU A 538 33.10 1.13 3.54
N ALA A 539 31.84 1.18 3.15
CA ALA A 539 30.97 2.33 3.36
C ALA A 539 29.72 1.92 4.13
N GLU A 540 29.38 2.66 5.18
CA GLU A 540 28.09 2.59 5.87
C GLU A 540 27.17 3.65 5.26
N LEU A 541 26.13 3.19 4.57
CA LEU A 541 25.18 4.05 3.88
C LEU A 541 23.81 3.97 4.56
N SER A 542 23.00 5.03 4.39
CA SER A 542 21.70 5.21 5.09
C SER A 542 21.78 5.43 6.62
N GLY A 543 22.99 5.62 7.17
CA GLY A 543 23.26 5.94 8.58
C GLY A 543 24.00 7.28 8.75
N GLU A 544 25.06 7.31 9.56
CA GLU A 544 25.91 8.51 9.74
C GLU A 544 26.72 8.88 8.47
N GLY A 545 26.74 8.02 7.46
CA GLY A 545 27.42 8.27 6.19
C GLY A 545 28.94 8.27 6.33
N ALA A 546 29.52 7.10 6.58
CA ALA A 546 30.95 6.94 6.83
C ALA A 546 31.60 5.93 5.88
N MET A 547 32.89 6.15 5.55
CA MET A 547 33.68 5.14 4.81
C MET A 547 35.09 4.99 5.34
N CYS A 548 35.70 3.83 5.12
CA CYS A 548 37.11 3.58 5.39
C CYS A 548 37.79 2.83 4.24
N PRO A 549 39.08 3.12 3.95
CA PRO A 549 39.87 2.28 3.08
C PRO A 549 40.17 0.94 3.77
N LEU A 550 40.25 -0.14 2.99
CA LEU A 550 40.63 -1.46 3.48
C LEU A 550 41.92 -1.95 2.82
N THR A 551 42.72 -2.67 3.59
CA THR A 551 43.81 -3.51 3.07
C THR A 551 43.27 -4.74 2.36
N ASN A 552 44.08 -5.34 1.49
CA ASN A 552 43.73 -6.58 0.80
C ASN A 552 43.38 -7.71 1.78
N GLU A 553 44.08 -7.80 2.92
CA GLU A 553 43.81 -8.82 3.95
C GLU A 553 42.44 -8.60 4.62
N GLN A 554 42.06 -7.34 4.90
CA GLN A 554 40.75 -7.02 5.45
C GLN A 554 39.63 -7.33 4.46
N ALA A 555 39.81 -6.97 3.19
CA ALA A 555 38.85 -7.27 2.13
C ALA A 555 38.67 -8.77 1.91
N SER A 556 39.75 -9.56 1.89
CA SER A 556 39.70 -11.03 1.77
C SER A 556 38.87 -11.66 2.89
N LYS A 557 39.09 -11.21 4.13
CA LYS A 557 38.33 -11.67 5.31
C LYS A 557 36.83 -11.38 5.19
N LEU A 558 36.45 -10.24 4.62
CA LEU A 558 35.03 -9.92 4.39
C LEU A 558 34.41 -10.83 3.34
N LEU A 559 35.15 -11.13 2.28
CA LEU A 559 34.68 -11.95 1.17
C LEU A 559 34.71 -13.46 1.45
N ASN A 560 35.14 -13.87 2.65
CA ASN A 560 35.39 -15.27 3.01
C ASN A 560 36.32 -15.98 2.02
N GLN A 561 37.33 -15.25 1.52
CA GLN A 561 38.43 -15.73 0.67
C GLN A 561 39.71 -15.81 1.49
#